data_AF-A0A2N7DG66-F1
#
_entry.id   AF-A0A2N7DG66-F1
#
_cell.length_a   1.000
_cell.length_b   1.000
_cell.length_c   1.000
_cell.angle_alpha   90.00
_cell.angle_beta   90.00
_cell.angle_gamma   90.00
#
_symmetry.space_group_name_H-M   'P 1'
#
loop_
_entity.id
_entity.type
_entity.pdbx_description
1 polymer ?
#
loop_
_entity_poly.entity_id
_entity_poly.type
_entity_poly.pdbx_seq_one_letter_code
_entity_poly.pdbx_strand_id
1 'polypeptide(L)'
;MANEEPRFFSGSDVRVVRNIRNDGSFKSSIKGDLLVPEGEVGIVKSYGYFLQDQVIYQIYFPNIDQVVGVRDTEVIASHLEWIPCLFRSLEMAQLTVSLKMRGEIVAEVGDLIEVKRVFRDLETGKIEYLIDLANERVWLDSKALTLPSEVTTQ
;
A
#
# COMPACT_ATOMS: atom_id res chain seq x y z
N MET A 1 -19.99 15.58 16.71
CA MET A 1 -19.10 14.42 16.57
C MET A 1 -19.40 13.86 15.19
N ALA A 2 -18.55 14.16 14.22
CA ALA A 2 -18.75 13.67 12.85
C ALA A 2 -18.01 12.35 12.77
N ASN A 3 -18.76 11.23 12.68
CA ASN A 3 -18.18 9.99 12.22
C ASN A 3 -17.62 10.23 10.81
N GLU A 4 -16.42 9.75 10.51
CA GLU A 4 -15.97 9.71 9.12
C GLU A 4 -17.00 8.96 8.28
N GLU A 5 -17.41 9.55 7.16
CA GLU A 5 -18.31 8.87 6.23
C GLU A 5 -17.57 7.70 5.57
N PRO A 6 -18.20 6.53 5.46
CA PRO A 6 -17.57 5.39 4.81
C PRO A 6 -17.35 5.72 3.33
N ARG A 7 -16.15 5.44 2.81
CA ARG A 7 -15.83 5.59 1.39
C ARG A 7 -16.55 4.58 0.51
N PHE A 8 -16.95 3.44 1.07
CA PHE A 8 -17.57 2.34 0.34
C PHE A 8 -18.85 1.86 1.01
N PHE A 9 -19.83 1.46 0.20
CA PHE A 9 -21.12 0.93 0.65
C PHE A 9 -21.29 -0.54 0.26
N SER A 10 -22.32 -1.19 0.80
CA SER A 10 -22.66 -2.58 0.44
C SER A 10 -22.79 -2.73 -1.09
N GLY A 11 -22.15 -3.75 -1.64
CA GLY A 11 -22.05 -4.01 -3.07
C GLY A 11 -20.87 -3.35 -3.78
N SER A 12 -20.09 -2.50 -3.11
CA SER A 12 -18.89 -1.89 -3.73
C SER A 12 -17.78 -2.92 -3.92
N ASP A 13 -17.17 -2.92 -5.11
CA ASP A 13 -15.98 -3.71 -5.41
C ASP A 13 -14.72 -2.96 -4.97
N VAL A 14 -13.94 -3.55 -4.07
CA VAL A 14 -12.74 -2.95 -3.48
C VAL A 14 -11.54 -3.88 -3.62
N ARG A 15 -10.34 -3.31 -3.59
CA ARG A 15 -9.07 -4.04 -3.62
C ARG A 15 -8.28 -3.77 -2.34
N VAL A 16 -7.72 -4.81 -1.74
CA VAL A 16 -6.83 -4.65 -0.58
C VAL A 16 -5.46 -4.16 -1.01
N VAL A 17 -4.93 -3.16 -0.30
CA VAL A 17 -3.65 -2.52 -0.65
C VAL A 17 -2.44 -3.06 0.10
N ARG A 18 -2.68 -3.93 1.07
CA ARG A 18 -1.66 -4.63 1.86
C ARG A 18 -2.19 -6.00 2.30
N ASN A 19 -1.27 -6.87 2.68
CA ASN A 19 -1.59 -8.16 3.26
C ASN A 19 -2.44 -7.99 4.52
N ILE A 20 -3.64 -8.59 4.52
CA ILE A 20 -4.50 -8.63 5.69
C ILE A 20 -4.13 -9.86 6.50
N ARG A 21 -3.72 -9.63 7.74
CA ARG A 21 -3.32 -10.69 8.67
C ARG A 21 -4.28 -10.73 9.85
N ASN A 22 -4.51 -11.92 10.38
CA ASN A 22 -5.36 -12.10 11.54
C ASN A 22 -4.74 -11.41 12.77
N ASP A 23 -5.40 -10.41 13.33
CA ASP A 23 -4.96 -9.71 14.54
C ASP A 23 -5.38 -10.41 15.84
N GLY A 24 -6.14 -11.51 15.73
CA GLY A 24 -6.73 -12.27 16.83
C GLY A 24 -8.26 -12.27 16.81
N SER A 25 -8.88 -11.50 15.91
CA SER A 25 -10.34 -11.44 15.76
C SER A 25 -10.92 -12.68 15.07
N PHE A 26 -10.13 -13.37 14.25
CA PHE A 26 -10.56 -14.57 13.54
C PHE A 26 -10.24 -15.83 14.35
N LYS A 27 -11.28 -16.50 14.87
CA LYS A 27 -11.15 -17.66 15.77
C LYS A 27 -10.62 -18.93 15.11
N SER A 28 -10.77 -19.07 13.79
CA SER A 28 -10.38 -20.26 13.04
C SER A 28 -8.92 -20.23 12.55
N SER A 29 -8.19 -19.14 12.80
CA SER A 29 -6.82 -18.94 12.30
C SER A 29 -5.93 -18.44 13.43
N ILE A 30 -4.62 -18.67 13.31
CA ILE A 30 -3.64 -18.20 14.30
C ILE A 30 -3.42 -16.71 14.09
N LYS A 31 -3.16 -15.98 15.17
CA LYS A 31 -2.76 -14.58 15.09
C LYS A 31 -1.49 -14.45 14.24
N GLY A 32 -1.53 -13.58 13.24
CA GLY A 32 -0.45 -13.35 12.27
C GLY A 32 -0.62 -14.08 10.94
N ASP A 33 -1.53 -15.06 10.87
CA ASP A 33 -1.82 -15.77 9.62
C ASP A 33 -2.28 -14.80 8.53
N LEU A 34 -1.81 -15.03 7.30
CA LEU A 34 -2.26 -14.28 6.13
C LEU A 34 -3.69 -14.72 5.81
N LEU A 35 -4.64 -13.79 5.92
CA LEU A 35 -6.04 -14.01 5.56
C LEU A 35 -6.30 -13.65 4.10
N VAL A 36 -5.79 -12.49 3.67
CA VAL A 36 -6.00 -11.97 2.31
C VAL A 36 -4.68 -11.39 1.80
N PRO A 37 -4.16 -11.83 0.63
CA PRO A 37 -2.97 -11.25 0.03
C PRO A 37 -3.26 -9.85 -0.52
N GLU A 38 -2.24 -8.98 -0.57
CA GLU A 38 -2.37 -7.68 -1.22
C GLU A 38 -2.75 -7.81 -2.70
N GLY A 39 -3.54 -6.87 -3.20
CA GLY A 39 -4.04 -6.89 -4.58
C GLY A 39 -5.34 -7.68 -4.78
N GLU A 40 -5.78 -8.44 -3.77
CA GLU A 40 -7.02 -9.22 -3.86
C GLU A 40 -8.26 -8.31 -3.93
N VAL A 41 -9.24 -8.71 -4.75
CA VAL A 41 -10.50 -7.97 -4.94
C VAL A 41 -11.62 -8.65 -4.18
N GLY A 42 -12.44 -7.86 -3.50
CA GLY A 42 -13.60 -8.34 -2.76
C GLY A 42 -14.78 -7.38 -2.84
N ILE A 43 -15.91 -7.84 -2.33
CA ILE A 43 -17.19 -7.13 -2.37
C ILE A 43 -17.58 -6.73 -0.96
N VAL A 44 -17.78 -5.44 -0.72
CA VAL A 44 -18.24 -4.93 0.58
C VAL A 44 -19.65 -5.49 0.86
N LYS A 45 -19.83 -6.17 1.99
CA LYS A 45 -21.14 -6.66 2.45
C LYS A 45 -21.80 -5.68 3.40
N SER A 46 -21.02 -5.13 4.33
CA SER A 46 -21.45 -4.12 5.29
C SER A 46 -20.24 -3.36 5.82
N TYR A 47 -20.48 -2.29 6.56
CA TYR A 47 -19.46 -1.56 7.32
C TYR A 47 -19.95 -1.31 8.74
N GLY A 48 -19.01 -1.07 9.64
CA GLY A 48 -19.26 -0.65 11.00
C GLY A 48 -18.14 0.25 11.50
N TYR A 49 -18.33 0.81 12.68
CA TYR A 49 -17.35 1.69 13.33
C TYR A 49 -16.66 0.96 14.47
N PHE A 50 -15.34 1.13 14.56
CA PHE A 50 -14.49 0.67 15.65
C PHE A 50 -13.84 1.88 16.33
N LEU A 51 -13.77 1.87 17.67
CA LEU A 51 -13.25 3.00 18.45
C LEU A 51 -13.80 4.37 17.99
N GLN A 52 -15.14 4.46 17.89
CA GLN A 52 -15.95 5.63 17.49
C GLN A 52 -15.70 6.18 16.07
N ASP A 53 -14.47 6.19 15.57
CA ASP A 53 -14.10 6.92 14.34
C ASP A 53 -13.49 6.04 13.23
N GLN A 54 -13.12 4.78 13.49
CA GLN A 54 -12.50 3.92 12.46
C GLN A 54 -13.54 3.09 11.71
N VAL A 55 -13.65 3.29 10.41
CA VAL A 55 -14.51 2.44 9.57
C VAL A 55 -13.84 1.08 9.32
N ILE A 56 -14.58 0.01 9.60
CA ILE A 56 -14.22 -1.37 9.28
C ILE A 56 -15.28 -1.95 8.34
N TYR A 57 -14.84 -2.41 7.17
CA TYR A 57 -15.65 -3.11 6.19
C TYR A 57 -15.66 -4.61 6.47
N GLN A 58 -16.82 -5.24 6.29
CA GLN A 58 -16.94 -6.69 6.13
C GLN A 58 -16.92 -6.98 4.63
N ILE A 59 -15.83 -7.57 4.12
CA ILE A 59 -15.62 -7.77 2.69
C ILE A 59 -15.61 -9.27 2.41
N TYR A 60 -16.42 -9.70 1.46
CA TYR A 60 -16.36 -11.07 0.93
C TYR A 60 -15.32 -11.15 -0.19
N PHE A 61 -14.36 -12.06 -0.06
CA PHE A 61 -13.32 -12.33 -1.05
C PHE A 61 -13.64 -13.64 -1.79
N PRO A 62 -14.10 -13.59 -3.06
CA PRO A 62 -14.56 -14.79 -3.77
C PRO A 62 -13.48 -15.86 -3.96
N ASN A 63 -12.23 -15.48 -4.18
CA ASN A 63 -11.13 -16.44 -4.40
C ASN A 63 -10.69 -17.16 -3.12
N ILE A 64 -11.03 -16.61 -1.95
CA ILE A 64 -10.70 -17.15 -0.62
C ILE A 64 -11.94 -17.80 0.02
N ASP A 65 -13.12 -17.51 -0.52
CA ASP A 65 -14.43 -17.88 0.00
C ASP A 65 -14.62 -17.51 1.48
N GLN A 66 -14.21 -16.29 1.83
CA GLN A 66 -14.24 -15.81 3.22
C GLN A 66 -14.67 -14.35 3.32
N VAL A 67 -15.38 -14.03 4.41
CA VAL A 67 -15.65 -12.65 4.81
C VAL A 67 -14.62 -12.21 5.84
N VAL A 68 -13.91 -11.13 5.55
CA VAL A 68 -12.84 -10.60 6.40
C VAL A 68 -13.14 -9.14 6.74
N GLY A 69 -12.87 -8.78 8.01
CA GLY A 69 -12.91 -7.40 8.48
C GLY A 69 -11.68 -6.64 8.01
N VAL A 70 -11.87 -5.54 7.28
CA VAL A 70 -10.78 -4.75 6.68
C VAL A 70 -11.00 -3.27 6.98
N ARG A 71 -9.97 -2.55 7.42
CA ARG A 71 -10.07 -1.12 7.72
C ARG A 71 -10.16 -0.30 6.45
N ASP A 72 -10.77 0.88 6.54
CA ASP A 72 -10.86 1.79 5.39
C ASP A 72 -9.50 2.18 4.80
N THR A 73 -8.50 2.33 5.66
CA THR A 73 -7.11 2.63 5.28
C THR A 73 -6.38 1.48 4.57
N GLU A 74 -7.03 0.32 4.40
CA GLU A 74 -6.46 -0.88 3.78
C GLU A 74 -7.08 -1.20 2.42
N VAL A 75 -8.00 -0.37 1.93
CA VAL A 75 -8.74 -0.62 0.69
C VAL A 75 -8.81 0.59 -0.23
N ILE A 76 -8.89 0.28 -1.52
CA ILE A 76 -9.14 1.23 -2.61
C ILE A 76 -10.25 0.69 -3.51
N ALA A 77 -10.83 1.54 -4.34
CA ALA A 77 -11.80 1.10 -5.33
C ALA A 77 -11.14 0.12 -6.32
N SER A 78 -11.80 -0.99 -6.63
CA SER A 78 -11.21 -2.06 -7.46
C SER A 78 -10.88 -1.61 -8.89
N HIS A 79 -11.56 -0.58 -9.40
CA HIS A 79 -11.34 -0.02 -10.73
C HIS A 79 -10.10 0.88 -10.84
N LEU A 80 -9.46 1.23 -9.71
CA LEU A 80 -8.21 1.97 -9.72
C LEU A 80 -7.06 1.09 -10.21
N GLU A 81 -6.03 1.71 -10.77
CA GLU A 81 -4.83 1.01 -11.23
C GLU A 81 -4.15 0.29 -10.06
N TRP A 82 -3.85 -1.01 -10.23
CA TRP A 82 -3.08 -1.75 -9.24
C TRP A 82 -1.59 -1.56 -9.46
N ILE A 83 -0.98 -0.74 -8.62
CA ILE A 83 0.47 -0.63 -8.52
C ILE A 83 0.91 -1.49 -7.34
N PRO A 84 1.74 -2.53 -7.51
CA PRO A 84 2.27 -3.30 -6.39
C PRO A 84 3.25 -2.45 -5.57
N CYS A 85 3.31 -2.68 -4.26
CA CYS A 85 4.26 -2.00 -3.40
C CYS A 85 5.61 -2.72 -3.43
N LEU A 86 6.50 -2.31 -4.33
CA LEU A 86 7.78 -2.98 -4.55
C LEU A 86 8.76 -2.86 -3.38
N PHE A 87 8.71 -1.73 -2.66
CA PHE A 87 9.62 -1.45 -1.56
C PHE A 87 8.88 -1.15 -0.27
N ARG A 88 9.46 -1.50 0.87
CA ARG A 88 9.06 -1.06 2.21
C ARG A 88 10.13 -0.14 2.80
N SER A 89 9.83 0.38 3.99
CA SER A 89 10.79 1.17 4.75
C SER A 89 12.08 0.37 4.99
N LEU A 90 13.23 1.02 4.84
CA LEU A 90 14.58 0.48 4.99
C LEU A 90 15.05 -0.43 3.84
N GLU A 91 14.23 -0.65 2.80
CA GLU A 91 14.64 -1.43 1.63
C GLU A 91 15.40 -0.55 0.64
N MET A 92 16.34 -1.17 -0.08
CA MET A 92 17.11 -0.51 -1.13
C MET A 92 16.36 -0.57 -2.46
N ALA A 93 16.27 0.56 -3.14
CA ALA A 93 15.73 0.67 -4.49
C ALA A 93 16.74 1.37 -5.41
N GLN A 94 16.64 1.10 -6.70
CA GLN A 94 17.48 1.70 -7.72
C GLN A 94 16.72 2.81 -8.45
N LEU A 95 17.34 3.97 -8.61
CA LEU A 95 16.76 5.09 -9.35
C LEU A 95 16.66 4.76 -10.85
N THR A 96 15.51 5.05 -11.45
CA THR A 96 15.31 4.97 -12.91
C THR A 96 15.51 6.32 -13.61
N VAL A 97 15.64 7.40 -12.83
CA VAL A 97 15.79 8.79 -13.29
C VAL A 97 16.87 9.51 -12.47
N SER A 98 17.68 10.38 -13.11
CA SER A 98 18.60 11.25 -12.37
C SER A 98 17.79 12.34 -11.65
N LEU A 99 18.14 12.60 -10.39
CA LEU A 99 17.48 13.60 -9.56
C LEU A 99 18.28 14.89 -9.54
N LYS A 100 17.57 16.01 -9.69
CA LYS A 100 18.15 17.35 -9.64
C LYS A 100 17.57 18.14 -8.49
N MET A 101 18.43 18.83 -7.75
CA MET A 101 18.05 19.74 -6.68
C MET A 101 18.73 21.08 -6.92
N ARG A 102 17.95 22.16 -6.99
CA ARG A 102 18.45 23.53 -7.25
C ARG A 102 19.31 23.64 -8.52
N GLY A 103 19.01 22.83 -9.53
CA GLY A 103 19.71 22.83 -10.82
C GLY A 103 20.92 21.90 -10.91
N GLU A 104 21.36 21.32 -9.80
CA GLU A 104 22.50 20.38 -9.75
C GLU A 104 22.01 18.94 -9.68
N ILE A 105 22.72 18.02 -10.33
CA ILE A 105 22.44 16.59 -10.22
C ILE A 105 22.94 16.12 -8.85
N VAL A 106 22.04 15.54 -8.06
CA VAL A 106 22.32 15.08 -6.69
C VAL A 106 22.28 13.55 -6.57
N ALA A 107 21.69 12.87 -7.56
CA ALA A 107 21.76 11.42 -7.74
C ALA A 107 21.56 11.09 -9.23
N GLU A 108 22.24 10.06 -9.71
CA GLU A 108 22.19 9.60 -11.09
C GLU A 108 21.23 8.43 -11.27
N VAL A 109 20.78 8.22 -12.52
CA VAL A 109 20.10 6.97 -12.90
C VAL A 109 20.97 5.79 -12.50
N GLY A 110 20.38 4.81 -11.82
CA GLY A 110 21.06 3.60 -11.39
C GLY A 110 21.61 3.66 -9.97
N ASP A 111 21.63 4.82 -9.32
CA ASP A 111 22.05 4.92 -7.92
C ASP A 111 21.11 4.14 -7.00
N LEU A 112 21.68 3.51 -5.98
CA LEU A 112 20.94 2.82 -4.94
C LEU A 112 20.56 3.80 -3.82
N ILE A 113 19.28 3.84 -3.49
CA ILE A 113 18.74 4.67 -2.42
C ILE A 113 17.99 3.81 -1.41
N GLU A 114 17.91 4.27 -0.17
CA GLU A 114 17.10 3.63 0.87
C GLU A 114 15.72 4.29 0.92
N VAL A 115 14.66 3.48 0.83
CA VAL A 115 13.29 3.94 1.00
C VAL A 115 13.02 4.22 2.46
N LYS A 116 12.67 5.46 2.80
CA LYS A 116 12.35 5.86 4.18
C LYS A 116 10.89 5.63 4.53
N ARG A 117 9.98 5.89 3.59
CA ARG A 117 8.54 5.64 3.76
C ARG A 117 7.90 5.32 2.42
N VAL A 118 6.73 4.70 2.51
CA VAL A 118 5.84 4.46 1.39
C VAL A 118 4.51 5.09 1.72
N PHE A 119 3.94 5.80 0.76
CA PHE A 119 2.59 6.32 0.82
C PHE A 119 1.79 5.77 -0.36
N ARG A 120 0.57 5.34 -0.10
CA ARG A 120 -0.40 5.07 -1.15
C ARG A 120 -1.58 6.00 -0.96
N ASP A 121 -1.88 6.74 -2.01
CA ASP A 121 -3.10 7.51 -2.12
C ASP A 121 -4.27 6.55 -2.32
N LEU A 122 -5.24 6.58 -1.40
CA LEU A 122 -6.38 5.66 -1.41
C LEU A 122 -7.48 6.07 -2.39
N GLU A 123 -7.47 7.31 -2.88
CA GLU A 123 -8.41 7.82 -3.88
C GLU A 123 -7.91 7.55 -5.31
N THR A 124 -6.60 7.67 -5.53
CA THR A 124 -6.00 7.49 -6.86
C THR A 124 -5.31 6.14 -7.07
N GLY A 125 -4.97 5.43 -5.99
CA GLY A 125 -4.22 4.18 -6.02
C GLY A 125 -2.70 4.35 -6.22
N LYS A 126 -2.23 5.58 -6.49
CA LYS A 126 -0.81 5.90 -6.74
C LYS A 126 0.05 5.61 -5.52
N ILE A 127 1.29 5.17 -5.78
CA ILE A 127 2.30 4.97 -4.75
C ILE A 127 3.41 6.00 -4.92
N GLU A 128 3.79 6.59 -3.80
CA GLU A 128 4.94 7.46 -3.69
C GLU A 128 5.89 6.93 -2.60
N TYR A 129 7.18 7.11 -2.84
CA TYR A 129 8.26 6.71 -1.95
C TYR A 129 8.98 7.94 -1.42
N LEU A 130 9.16 8.00 -0.10
CA LEU A 130 9.95 9.04 0.55
C LEU A 130 11.39 8.56 0.63
N ILE A 131 12.32 9.39 0.15
CA ILE A 131 13.76 9.17 0.25
C ILE A 131 14.43 10.37 0.92
N ASP A 132 15.62 10.15 1.47
CA ASP A 132 16.51 11.23 1.91
C ASP A 132 17.56 11.47 0.82
N LEU A 133 17.66 12.71 0.34
CA LEU A 133 18.56 13.13 -0.73
C LEU A 133 19.23 14.45 -0.34
N ALA A 134 20.55 14.47 -0.22
CA ALA A 134 21.33 15.66 0.18
C ALA A 134 20.79 16.36 1.45
N ASN A 135 20.40 15.58 2.46
CA ASN A 135 19.75 16.03 3.72
C ASN A 135 18.34 16.64 3.56
N GLU A 136 17.72 16.55 2.40
CA GLU A 136 16.32 16.90 2.16
C GLU A 136 15.46 15.64 1.94
N ARG A 137 14.16 15.74 2.26
CA ARG A 137 13.19 14.66 2.07
C ARG A 137 12.42 14.87 0.78
N VAL A 138 12.45 13.88 -0.11
CA VAL A 138 11.82 13.98 -1.44
C VAL A 138 10.87 12.81 -1.64
N TRP A 139 9.65 13.11 -2.12
CA TRP A 139 8.70 12.12 -2.58
C TRP A 139 8.93 11.83 -4.05
N LEU A 140 9.01 10.55 -4.40
CA LEU A 140 9.16 10.06 -5.76
C LEU A 140 7.98 9.18 -6.13
N ASP A 141 7.47 9.35 -7.36
CA ASP A 141 6.49 8.42 -7.93
C ASP A 141 7.10 7.01 -8.03
N SER A 142 6.27 5.98 -7.87
CA SER A 142 6.68 4.58 -8.01
C SER A 142 7.52 4.24 -9.25
N LYS A 143 7.31 4.95 -10.36
CA LYS A 143 8.05 4.75 -11.63
C LYS A 143 9.51 5.21 -11.56
N ALA A 144 9.86 6.05 -10.59
CA ALA A 144 11.22 6.55 -10.38
C ALA A 144 12.14 5.51 -9.71
N LEU A 145 11.59 4.38 -9.25
CA LEU A 145 12.30 3.33 -8.53
C LEU A 145 12.09 1.95 -9.18
N THR A 146 13.14 1.13 -9.18
CA THR A 146 13.11 -0.27 -9.61
C THR A 146 13.91 -1.14 -8.66
N LEU A 147 13.70 -2.46 -8.73
CA LEU A 147 14.48 -3.41 -7.95
C LEU A 147 15.98 -3.22 -8.29
N PRO A 148 16.88 -3.24 -7.29
CA PRO A 148 18.30 -3.21 -7.56
C PRO A 148 18.68 -4.31 -8.55
N SER A 149 19.30 -3.93 -9.65
CA SER A 149 19.87 -4.90 -10.59
C SER A 149 20.84 -5.81 -9.82
N GLU A 150 20.66 -7.13 -9.88
CA GLU A 150 21.63 -8.05 -9.29
C GLU A 150 22.99 -7.74 -9.88
N VAL A 151 23.94 -7.32 -9.03
CA VAL A 151 25.34 -7.24 -9.43
C VAL A 151 25.74 -8.67 -9.75
N THR A 152 25.75 -9.02 -11.04
CA THR A 152 26.34 -10.27 -11.51
C THR A 152 27.82 -10.15 -11.24
N THR A 153 28.25 -10.54 -10.05
CA THR A 153 29.66 -10.75 -9.74
C THR A 153 30.09 -11.95 -10.57
N GLN A 154 30.74 -11.67 -11.70
CA GLN A 154 31.55 -12.66 -12.42
C GLN A 154 32.88 -12.88 -11.71
#